data_AF-A0AAV3NQ91-F1
#
_entry.id   AF-A0AAV3NQ91-F1
#
_cell.length_a   1.000
_cell.length_b   1.000
_cell.length_c   1.000
_cell.angle_alpha   90.00
_cell.angle_beta   90.00
_cell.angle_gamma   90.00
#
_symmetry.space_group_name_H-M   'P 1'
#
loop_
_entity.id
_entity.type
_entity.pdbx_description
1 polymer ?
#
loop_
_entity_poly.entity_id
_entity_poly.type
_entity_poly.pdbx_seq_one_letter_code
_entity_poly.pdbx_strand_id
1 'polypeptide(L)'
;MVKSVTSAIPNFVMNCFQLPMGIIDELNRIMAKFFWTTGDGDKGVHWKAWDKMCDEKLNGGLGFKDLECMNLELLAKQGWRIATQEASLLFKLLRGSILDIHRFYMQS
;
A
#
# COMPACT_ATOMS: atom_id res chain seq x y z
N MET A 1 -6.00 -12.36 14.92
CA MET A 1 -6.17 -10.98 15.43
C MET A 1 -5.00 -10.05 15.11
N VAL A 2 -3.73 -10.47 15.26
CA VAL A 2 -2.62 -9.55 14.91
C VAL A 2 -2.56 -9.27 13.41
N LYS A 3 -2.74 -10.28 12.54
CA LYS A 3 -2.85 -10.13 11.07
C LYS A 3 -3.88 -9.09 10.64
N SER A 4 -5.05 -9.02 11.29
CA SER A 4 -6.11 -8.11 10.85
C SER A 4 -5.78 -6.64 11.15
N VAL A 5 -5.17 -6.34 12.30
CA VAL A 5 -4.86 -4.95 12.68
C VAL A 5 -3.57 -4.46 12.01
N THR A 6 -2.51 -5.28 11.99
CA THR A 6 -1.25 -4.92 11.33
C THR A 6 -1.36 -4.85 9.81
N SER A 7 -2.28 -5.59 9.18
CA SER A 7 -2.55 -5.42 7.76
C SER A 7 -3.52 -4.28 7.47
N ALA A 8 -4.48 -3.95 8.34
CA ALA A 8 -5.47 -2.91 8.07
C ALA A 8 -4.87 -1.48 8.02
N ILE A 9 -3.93 -1.18 8.93
CA ILE A 9 -3.34 0.17 9.03
C ILE A 9 -2.53 0.52 7.78
N PRO A 10 -1.55 -0.30 7.32
CA PRO A 10 -0.85 -0.05 6.07
C PRO A 10 -1.80 -0.02 4.88
N ASN A 11 -2.82 -0.89 4.85
CA ASN A 11 -3.80 -0.91 3.77
C ASN A 11 -4.56 0.40 3.61
N PHE A 12 -4.99 1.00 4.72
CA PHE A 12 -5.69 2.28 4.66
C PHE A 12 -4.78 3.38 4.08
N VAL A 13 -3.55 3.50 4.60
CA VAL A 13 -2.61 4.52 4.14
C VAL A 13 -2.23 4.30 2.67
N MET A 14 -1.93 3.05 2.28
CA MET A 14 -1.63 2.68 0.90
C MET A 14 -2.82 2.86 -0.06
N ASN A 15 -4.05 2.92 0.45
CA ASN A 15 -5.22 3.20 -0.37
C ASN A 15 -5.37 4.69 -0.71
N CYS A 16 -4.79 5.57 0.11
CA CYS A 16 -4.87 7.01 -0.05
C CYS A 16 -3.59 7.62 -0.64
N PHE A 17 -2.42 7.04 -0.36
CA PHE A 17 -1.12 7.63 -0.69
C PHE A 17 -0.15 6.60 -1.26
N GLN A 18 0.73 7.06 -2.16
CA GLN A 18 1.91 6.29 -2.55
C GLN A 18 2.97 6.44 -1.46
N LEU A 19 3.39 5.33 -0.89
CA LEU A 19 4.38 5.29 0.17
C LEU A 19 5.80 5.44 -0.42
N PRO A 20 6.69 6.21 0.22
CA PRO A 20 8.10 6.22 -0.13
C PRO A 20 8.73 4.84 0.11
N MET A 21 9.67 4.45 -0.75
CA MET A 21 10.35 3.14 -0.67
C MET A 21 10.97 2.88 0.71
N GLY A 22 11.58 3.89 1.35
CA GLY A 22 12.14 3.73 2.69
C GLY A 22 11.11 3.39 3.78
N ILE A 23 9.85 3.84 3.64
CA ILE A 23 8.75 3.46 4.56
C ILE A 23 8.30 2.02 4.28
N ILE A 24 8.25 1.63 3.01
CA ILE A 24 7.94 0.26 2.59
C ILE A 24 8.98 -0.71 3.16
N ASP A 25 10.27 -0.37 3.07
CA ASP A 25 11.37 -1.15 3.62
C ASP A 25 11.26 -1.31 5.14
N GLU A 26 10.93 -0.23 5.86
CA GLU A 26 10.75 -0.29 7.30
C GLU A 26 9.53 -1.14 7.70
N LEU A 27 8.41 -1.02 6.96
CA LEU A 27 7.25 -1.88 7.16
C LEU A 27 7.59 -3.36 6.92
N ASN A 28 8.34 -3.66 5.86
CA ASN A 28 8.84 -5.01 5.58
C ASN A 28 9.72 -5.53 6.72
N ARG A 29 10.61 -4.71 7.29
CA ARG A 29 11.43 -5.07 8.46
C ARG A 29 10.58 -5.35 9.71
N ILE A 30 9.58 -4.51 9.99
CA ILE A 30 8.68 -4.70 11.13
C ILE A 30 7.87 -5.99 10.96
N MET A 31 7.32 -6.24 9.78
CA MET A 31 6.58 -7.46 9.47
C MET A 31 7.48 -8.70 9.55
N ALA A 32 8.71 -8.62 9.04
CA ALA A 32 9.70 -9.69 9.16
C ALA A 32 10.03 -9.99 10.62
N LYS A 33 10.34 -8.95 11.40
CA LYS A 33 10.60 -9.09 12.84
C LYS A 33 9.41 -9.72 13.54
N PHE A 34 8.20 -9.25 13.28
CA PHE A 34 7.00 -9.82 13.89
C PHE A 34 6.78 -11.28 13.51
N PHE A 35 6.99 -11.63 12.23
CA PHE A 35 6.81 -12.99 11.73
C PHE A 35 7.81 -13.98 12.34
N TRP A 36 9.06 -13.55 12.52
CA TRP A 36 10.14 -14.38 13.05
C TRP A 36 10.31 -14.29 14.57
N THR A 37 9.60 -13.40 15.28
CA THR A 37 9.70 -13.33 16.75
C THR A 37 8.85 -14.43 17.38
N THR A 38 9.49 -15.34 18.12
CA THR A 38 8.81 -16.33 18.98
C THR A 38 8.48 -15.68 20.33
N GLY A 39 7.38 -16.08 20.97
CA GLY A 39 6.77 -15.38 22.10
C GLY A 39 7.61 -15.15 23.38
N ASP A 40 8.82 -15.71 23.48
CA ASP A 40 9.65 -15.70 24.70
C ASP A 40 10.98 -14.94 24.55
N GLY A 41 10.96 -13.77 23.92
CA GLY A 41 12.14 -12.88 23.85
C GLY A 41 13.31 -13.41 23.01
N ASP A 42 13.16 -14.59 22.42
CA ASP A 42 14.15 -15.18 21.54
C ASP A 42 14.02 -14.58 20.13
N LYS A 43 15.14 -14.15 19.56
CA LYS A 43 15.19 -13.64 18.18
C LYS A 43 15.04 -14.86 17.28
N GLY A 44 13.81 -15.24 16.94
CA GLY A 44 13.60 -16.41 16.12
C GLY A 44 14.37 -16.33 14.80
N VAL A 45 14.80 -17.50 14.34
CA VAL A 45 15.77 -17.62 13.24
C VAL A 45 15.15 -17.12 11.94
N HIS A 46 15.84 -16.18 11.26
CA HIS A 46 15.46 -15.71 9.93
C HIS A 46 15.85 -16.75 8.88
N TRP A 47 14.97 -17.70 8.58
CA TRP A 47 15.24 -18.81 7.65
C TRP A 47 15.24 -18.38 6.17
N LYS A 48 14.62 -17.24 5.83
CA LYS A 48 14.52 -16.74 4.45
C LYS A 48 14.43 -15.22 4.42
N ALA A 49 15.06 -14.59 3.41
CA ALA A 49 14.91 -13.16 3.15
C ALA A 49 13.45 -12.79 2.91
N TRP A 50 13.03 -11.61 3.38
CA TRP A 50 11.63 -11.17 3.30
C TRP A 50 11.11 -11.11 1.86
N ASP A 51 11.90 -10.58 0.93
CA ASP A 51 11.55 -10.52 -0.51
C ASP A 51 11.27 -11.91 -1.10
N LYS A 52 12.00 -12.93 -0.64
CA LYS A 52 11.81 -14.32 -1.04
C LYS A 52 10.60 -14.99 -0.36
N MET A 53 10.02 -14.36 0.65
CA MET A 53 8.74 -14.76 1.23
C MET A 53 7.56 -14.13 0.50
N CYS A 54 7.78 -13.00 -0.18
CA CYS A 54 6.78 -12.36 -1.05
C CYS A 54 6.60 -13.08 -2.39
N ASP A 55 7.51 -13.99 -2.75
CA ASP A 55 7.36 -14.83 -3.93
C ASP A 55 6.16 -15.79 -3.80
N GLU A 56 5.69 -16.30 -4.94
CA GLU A 56 4.60 -17.25 -4.99
C GLU A 56 4.93 -18.55 -4.26
N LYS A 57 3.91 -19.22 -3.72
CA LYS A 57 4.09 -20.53 -3.05
C LYS A 57 4.70 -21.57 -3.98
N LEU A 58 4.40 -21.50 -5.28
CA LEU A 58 4.95 -22.37 -6.31
C LEU A 58 6.46 -22.19 -6.49
N ASN A 59 6.97 -20.98 -6.24
CA ASN A 59 8.40 -20.65 -6.28
C ASN A 59 9.07 -20.79 -4.89
N GLY A 60 8.40 -21.46 -3.95
CA GLY A 60 8.90 -21.68 -2.59
C GLY A 60 8.81 -20.46 -1.67
N GLY A 61 8.09 -19.40 -2.06
CA GLY A 61 7.72 -18.29 -1.19
C GLY A 61 6.51 -18.60 -0.29
N LEU A 62 6.09 -17.64 0.53
CA LEU A 62 4.91 -17.79 1.38
C LEU A 62 3.67 -17.13 0.77
N GLY A 63 3.82 -16.44 -0.37
CA GLY A 63 2.76 -15.66 -1.01
C GLY A 63 2.38 -14.41 -0.22
N PHE A 64 3.32 -13.82 0.53
CA PHE A 64 3.11 -12.46 1.04
C PHE A 64 3.04 -11.50 -0.15
N LYS A 65 2.17 -10.49 -0.09
CA LYS A 65 2.15 -9.48 -1.14
C LYS A 65 3.33 -8.53 -0.98
N ASP A 66 4.00 -8.25 -2.07
CA ASP A 66 4.89 -7.10 -2.18
C ASP A 66 4.09 -5.82 -1.89
N LEU A 67 4.54 -5.05 -0.89
CA LEU A 67 3.85 -3.84 -0.44
C LEU A 67 3.88 -2.72 -1.48
N GLU A 68 4.93 -2.62 -2.29
CA GLU A 68 5.02 -1.62 -3.36
C GLU A 68 3.98 -1.93 -4.44
N CYS A 69 3.95 -3.18 -4.91
CA CYS A 69 2.94 -3.65 -5.87
C CYS A 69 1.53 -3.46 -5.30
N MET A 70 1.31 -3.84 -4.04
CA MET A 70 0.02 -3.69 -3.38
C MET A 70 -0.41 -2.22 -3.27
N ASN A 71 0.51 -1.31 -2.97
CA ASN A 71 0.21 0.12 -2.89
C ASN A 71 -0.22 0.67 -4.24
N LEU A 72 0.50 0.34 -5.31
CA LEU A 72 0.15 0.73 -6.67
C LEU A 72 -1.21 0.15 -7.11
N GLU A 73 -1.46 -1.14 -6.84
CA GLU A 73 -2.75 -1.80 -7.11
C GLU A 73 -3.91 -1.06 -6.41
N LEU A 74 -3.74 -0.71 -5.14
CA LEU A 74 -4.76 -0.04 -4.34
C LEU A 74 -5.04 1.38 -4.86
N LEU A 75 -4.00 2.14 -5.21
CA LEU A 75 -4.14 3.47 -5.78
C LEU A 75 -4.79 3.43 -7.16
N ALA A 76 -4.40 2.49 -8.02
CA ALA A 76 -5.02 2.30 -9.33
C ALA A 76 -6.50 1.96 -9.19
N LYS A 77 -6.87 1.08 -8.26
CA LYS A 77 -8.26 0.75 -7.97
C LYS A 77 -9.07 1.96 -7.49
N GLN A 78 -8.48 2.82 -6.65
CA GLN A 78 -9.15 4.05 -6.22
C GLN A 78 -9.26 5.08 -7.33
N GLY A 79 -8.19 5.29 -8.10
CA GLY A 79 -8.19 6.17 -9.27
C GLY A 79 -9.25 5.75 -10.30
N TRP A 80 -9.36 4.46 -10.57
CA TRP A 80 -10.42 3.91 -11.42
C TRP A 80 -11.82 4.20 -10.89
N ARG A 81 -12.05 4.02 -9.57
CA ARG A 81 -13.35 4.32 -8.95
C ARG A 81 -13.70 5.80 -9.06
N ILE A 82 -12.72 6.69 -8.89
CA ILE A 82 -12.93 8.14 -9.06
C ILE A 82 -13.26 8.47 -10.51
N ALA A 83 -12.53 7.88 -11.47
CA ALA A 83 -12.73 8.12 -12.90
C ALA A 83 -14.08 7.59 -13.43
N THR A 84 -14.59 6.49 -12.86
CA THR A 84 -15.83 5.85 -13.32
C THR A 84 -17.07 6.33 -12.57
N GLN A 85 -16.93 6.93 -11.38
CA GLN A 85 -18.06 7.34 -10.55
C GLN A 85 -18.28 8.86 -10.61
N GLU A 86 -18.83 9.31 -11.75
CA GLU A 86 -19.09 10.73 -12.04
C GLU A 86 -20.04 11.41 -11.03
N ALA A 87 -20.92 10.63 -10.40
CA ALA A 87 -21.84 11.13 -9.40
C ALA A 87 -21.17 11.47 -8.06
N SER A 88 -19.96 10.98 -7.80
CA SER A 88 -19.29 11.20 -6.50
C SER A 88 -18.95 12.67 -6.28
N LEU A 89 -19.05 13.13 -5.04
CA LEU A 89 -18.68 14.50 -4.67
C LEU A 89 -17.20 14.77 -4.99
N LEU A 90 -16.33 13.78 -4.77
CA LEU A 90 -14.91 13.86 -5.05
C LEU A 90 -14.63 14.09 -6.55
N PHE A 91 -15.31 13.37 -7.44
CA PHE A 91 -15.19 13.59 -8.88
C PHE A 91 -15.62 15.01 -9.27
N LYS A 92 -16.75 15.49 -8.73
CA LYS A 92 -17.25 16.85 -8.99
C LYS A 92 -16.28 17.93 -8.49
N LEU A 93 -15.71 17.74 -7.30
CA LEU A 93 -14.71 18.65 -6.72
C LEU A 93 -13.42 18.66 -7.56
N LEU A 94 -12.88 17.50 -7.92
CA LEU A 94 -11.68 17.39 -8.75
C LEU A 94 -11.88 18.01 -10.13
N ARG A 95 -13.04 17.76 -10.76
CA ARG A 95 -13.40 18.38 -12.04
C ARG A 95 -13.48 19.90 -11.91
N GLY A 96 -14.11 20.40 -10.85
CA GLY A 96 -14.20 21.84 -10.58
C GLY A 96 -12.82 22.49 -10.41
N SER A 97 -11.98 21.94 -9.53
CA SER A 97 -10.65 22.51 -9.25
C SER A 97 -9.72 22.49 -10.47
N ILE A 98 -9.74 21.43 -11.27
CA ILE A 98 -8.95 21.35 -12.51
C ILE A 98 -9.41 22.43 -13.51
N LEU A 99 -10.73 22.63 -13.65
CA LEU A 99 -11.28 23.67 -14.54
C LEU A 99 -10.93 25.08 -14.05
N ASP A 100 -10.91 25.31 -12.74
CA ASP A 100 -10.53 26.61 -12.15
C ASP A 100 -9.05 26.91 -12.36
N ILE A 101 -8.18 25.91 -12.18
CA ILE A 101 -6.74 26.04 -12.45
C ILE A 101 -6.52 26.32 -13.95
N HIS A 102 -7.18 25.58 -14.84
CA HIS A 102 -7.07 25.80 -16.28
C HIS A 102 -7.55 27.21 -16.69
N ARG A 103 -8.61 27.73 -16.04
CA ARG A 103 -9.09 29.10 -16.26
C ARG A 103 -8.09 30.15 -15.80
N PHE A 104 -7.44 29.93 -14.65
CA PHE A 104 -6.41 30.82 -14.12
C PHE A 104 -5.22 30.97 -15.10
N TYR A 105 -4.72 29.86 -15.66
CA TYR A 105 -3.60 29.89 -16.62
C TYR A 105 -3.96 30.47 -18.01
N MET A 106 -5.24 30.53 -18.40
CA MET A 106 -5.65 31.16 -19.68
C MET A 106 -5.90 32.67 -19.59
N GLN A 107 -5.86 33.26 -18.39
CA GLN A 107 -6.07 34.71 -18.17
C GLN A 107 -4.79 35.46 -17.80
N SER A 108 -3.65 34.78 -17.69
CA SER A 108 -2.30 35.30 -17.42
C SER A 108 -1.41 35.17 -18.64
#